data_AF-A0A3M1D7I1-F1
#
_entry.id   AF-A0A3M1D7I1-F1
#
_cell.length_a   1.000
_cell.length_b   1.000
_cell.length_c   1.000
_cell.angle_alpha   90.00
_cell.angle_beta   90.00
_cell.angle_gamma   90.00
#
_symmetry.space_group_name_H-M   'P 1'
#
loop_
_entity.id
_entity.type
_entity.pdbx_description
1 polymer ?
#
loop_
_entity_poly.entity_id
_entity_poly.type
_entity_poly.pdbx_seq_one_letter_code
_entity_poly.pdbx_strand_id
1 'polypeptide(L)'
;VRREGRLGTLAALVAAFGLVAGSWFSWRLGYYGQLLPNTFYVKVGATGDQLLRGLVYVGQCVQVVWPLIVVPLAALWLPVEAGLSVGALLLLLHTLYVVAVGGDVFWGYRFYAAYLPIGALAAASVIRHLPVGPRLRVACAGLALVVNLWWMATSSQLNIDTGVSRDGIEVGRWLAEHAPPDAVLATNIAGSIPYASGLRTIDTLGLNDRHIAHRRVETMGQGRPGHEKGDGAYVLDRAPDYVLFASSRGARLPKFLGDQELYDSDEFHRLYDLHAYDIRDGLRVWIWVRRAEAGGRGLDATPVFILRDPRRETSEGQPGARPLPRRGSALPAPEPRPEPPTD
;
A
#
# COMPACT_ATOMS: atom_id res chain seq x y z
N VAL A 1 -39.95 9.04 29.43
CA VAL A 1 -38.81 8.78 30.34
C VAL A 1 -37.63 8.03 29.70
N ARG A 2 -37.64 6.69 29.46
CA ARG A 2 -36.45 5.97 28.92
C ARG A 2 -36.08 6.29 27.46
N ARG A 3 -37.03 6.69 26.60
CA ARG A 3 -36.78 7.04 25.18
C ARG A 3 -36.21 8.45 25.01
N GLU A 4 -36.70 9.43 25.76
CA GLU A 4 -36.23 10.82 25.72
C GLU A 4 -34.77 10.93 26.21
N GLY A 5 -34.40 10.19 27.27
CA GLY A 5 -33.01 10.14 27.73
C GLY A 5 -32.05 9.58 26.67
N ARG A 6 -32.47 8.57 25.89
CA ARG A 6 -31.66 7.98 24.80
C ARG A 6 -31.46 8.94 23.63
N LEU A 7 -32.48 9.71 23.27
CA LEU A 7 -32.38 10.75 22.23
C LEU A 7 -31.44 11.87 22.65
N GLY A 8 -31.51 12.31 23.91
CA GLY A 8 -30.58 13.29 24.47
C GLY A 8 -29.14 12.81 24.45
N THR A 9 -28.88 11.56 24.87
CA THR A 9 -27.54 10.97 24.80
C THR A 9 -27.03 10.83 23.37
N LEU A 10 -27.86 10.36 22.43
CA LEU A 10 -27.46 10.26 21.03
C LEU A 10 -27.14 11.63 20.43
N ALA A 11 -27.97 12.64 20.69
CA ALA A 11 -27.71 14.00 20.25
C ALA A 11 -26.40 14.54 20.82
N ALA A 12 -26.12 14.30 22.11
CA ALA A 12 -24.87 14.69 22.73
C ALA A 12 -23.65 13.98 22.11
N LEU A 13 -23.75 12.69 21.82
CA LEU A 13 -22.69 11.93 21.16
C LEU A 13 -22.45 12.39 19.71
N VAL A 14 -23.52 12.64 18.95
CA VAL A 14 -23.43 13.15 17.58
C VAL A 14 -22.85 14.57 17.59
N ALA A 15 -23.26 15.42 18.53
CA ALA A 15 -22.72 16.77 18.68
C ALA A 15 -21.23 16.73 19.07
N ALA A 16 -20.84 15.88 20.03
CA ALA A 16 -19.45 15.72 20.43
C ALA A 16 -18.59 15.19 19.28
N PHE A 17 -19.06 14.17 18.56
CA PHE A 17 -18.40 13.66 17.36
C PHE A 17 -18.29 14.74 16.29
N GLY A 18 -19.37 15.45 16.00
CA GLY A 18 -19.41 16.53 15.01
C GLY A 18 -18.47 17.67 15.35
N LEU A 19 -18.35 18.02 16.64
CA LEU A 19 -17.38 19.02 17.10
C LEU A 19 -15.95 18.56 16.85
N VAL A 20 -15.59 17.33 17.25
CA VAL A 20 -14.23 16.80 17.09
C VAL A 20 -13.90 16.59 15.61
N ALA A 21 -14.73 15.82 14.90
CA ALA A 21 -14.52 15.48 13.49
C ALA A 21 -14.63 16.72 12.59
N GLY A 22 -15.60 17.60 12.85
CA GLY A 22 -15.79 18.84 12.10
C GLY A 22 -14.66 19.85 12.32
N SER A 23 -14.15 19.99 13.55
CA SER A 23 -13.01 20.87 13.82
C SER A 23 -11.75 20.35 13.13
N TRP A 24 -11.47 19.06 13.26
CA TRP A 24 -10.33 18.43 12.59
C TRP A 24 -10.45 18.53 11.06
N PHE A 25 -11.62 18.25 10.50
CA PHE A 25 -11.85 18.31 9.06
C PHE A 25 -11.75 19.75 8.52
N SER A 26 -12.26 20.73 9.25
CA SER A 26 -12.16 22.15 8.87
C SER A 26 -10.70 22.62 8.86
N TRP A 27 -9.93 22.26 9.88
CA TRP A 27 -8.48 22.52 9.90
C TRP A 27 -7.78 21.85 8.71
N ARG A 28 -8.04 20.55 8.49
CA ARG A 28 -7.45 19.78 7.39
C ARG A 28 -7.78 20.42 6.03
N LEU A 29 -9.04 20.81 5.83
CA LEU A 29 -9.49 21.44 4.59
C LEU A 29 -8.81 22.80 4.39
N GLY A 30 -8.67 23.60 5.44
CA GLY A 30 -7.95 24.87 5.40
C GLY A 30 -6.46 24.71 5.11
N TYR A 31 -5.81 23.70 5.69
CA TYR A 31 -4.36 23.47 5.52
C TYR A 31 -4.02 22.83 4.16
N TYR A 32 -4.74 21.78 3.75
CA TYR A 32 -4.42 21.03 2.52
C TYR A 32 -5.19 21.51 1.29
N GLY A 33 -6.28 22.26 1.46
CA GLY A 33 -7.12 22.76 0.38
C GLY A 33 -7.86 21.67 -0.41
N GLN A 34 -8.00 20.46 0.16
CA GLN A 34 -8.62 19.31 -0.50
C GLN A 34 -9.57 18.55 0.43
N LEU A 35 -10.72 18.11 -0.08
CA LEU A 35 -11.74 17.38 0.69
C LEU A 35 -11.27 16.00 1.13
N LEU A 36 -10.42 15.33 0.35
CA LEU A 36 -9.90 14.00 0.63
C LEU A 36 -8.36 13.99 0.51
N PRO A 37 -7.64 13.02 1.10
CA PRO A 37 -6.19 13.00 1.05
C PRO A 37 -5.67 12.54 -0.31
N ASN A 38 -4.42 12.84 -0.64
CA ASN A 38 -3.76 12.33 -1.86
C ASN A 38 -3.86 10.80 -1.97
N THR A 39 -3.75 10.10 -0.83
CA THR A 39 -3.91 8.64 -0.74
C THR A 39 -5.27 8.14 -1.22
N PHE A 40 -6.33 8.95 -1.15
CA PHE A 40 -7.62 8.66 -1.75
C PHE A 40 -7.55 8.87 -3.27
N TYR A 41 -7.07 10.03 -3.72
CA TYR A 41 -7.06 10.39 -5.14
C TYR A 41 -6.15 9.50 -6.00
N VAL A 42 -5.08 8.91 -5.43
CA VAL A 42 -4.24 7.92 -6.14
C VAL A 42 -4.82 6.51 -6.18
N LYS A 43 -5.84 6.21 -5.38
CA LYS A 43 -6.41 4.85 -5.27
C LYS A 43 -7.82 4.73 -5.85
N VAL A 44 -8.60 5.80 -5.80
CA VAL A 44 -10.03 5.76 -6.10
C VAL A 44 -10.31 6.43 -7.45
N GLY A 45 -10.64 5.61 -8.44
CA GLY A 45 -11.15 6.02 -9.75
C GLY A 45 -12.68 5.96 -9.88
N ALA A 46 -13.37 5.34 -8.91
CA ALA A 46 -14.83 5.13 -8.91
C ALA A 46 -15.34 4.34 -10.14
N THR A 47 -14.61 3.30 -10.53
CA THR A 47 -14.94 2.43 -11.67
C THR A 47 -15.52 1.08 -11.23
N GLY A 48 -16.20 0.39 -12.15
CA GLY A 48 -16.71 -0.98 -11.90
C GLY A 48 -15.60 -1.97 -11.58
N ASP A 49 -14.45 -1.87 -12.27
CA ASP A 49 -13.27 -2.71 -12.04
C ASP A 49 -12.72 -2.55 -10.61
N GLN A 50 -12.77 -1.33 -10.07
CA GLN A 50 -12.40 -1.06 -8.68
C GLN A 50 -13.33 -1.78 -7.70
N LEU A 51 -14.65 -1.73 -7.91
CA LEU A 51 -15.61 -2.44 -7.06
C LEU A 51 -15.39 -3.95 -7.14
N LEU A 52 -15.17 -4.49 -8.33
CA LEU A 52 -14.87 -5.90 -8.54
C LEU A 52 -13.60 -6.32 -7.78
N ARG A 53 -12.52 -5.54 -7.89
CA ARG A 53 -11.29 -5.78 -7.12
C ARG A 53 -11.54 -5.75 -5.62
N GLY A 54 -12.37 -4.82 -5.14
CA GLY A 54 -12.81 -4.75 -3.76
C GLY A 54 -13.55 -6.01 -3.32
N LEU A 55 -14.49 -6.51 -4.11
CA LEU A 55 -15.21 -7.77 -3.85
C LEU A 55 -14.25 -8.96 -3.81
N VAL A 56 -13.30 -9.04 -4.75
CA VAL A 56 -12.27 -10.09 -4.77
C VAL A 56 -11.43 -10.04 -3.51
N TYR A 57 -10.97 -8.85 -3.10
CA TYR A 57 -10.19 -8.67 -1.87
C TYR A 57 -10.97 -9.12 -0.62
N VAL A 58 -12.26 -8.78 -0.52
CA VAL A 58 -13.11 -9.23 0.59
C VAL A 58 -13.31 -10.74 0.55
N GLY A 59 -13.54 -11.34 -0.62
CA GLY A 59 -13.67 -12.78 -0.77
C GLY A 59 -12.40 -13.53 -0.33
N GLN A 60 -11.23 -13.05 -0.74
CA GLN A 60 -9.94 -13.57 -0.31
C GLN A 60 -9.73 -13.41 1.20
N CYS A 61 -10.12 -12.26 1.76
CA CYS A 61 -10.08 -12.02 3.20
C CYS A 61 -10.96 -13.03 3.95
N VAL A 62 -12.21 -13.24 3.52
CA VAL A 62 -13.11 -14.21 4.13
C VAL A 62 -12.50 -15.61 4.08
N GLN A 63 -11.90 -16.04 2.97
CA GLN A 63 -11.23 -17.36 2.91
C GLN A 63 -10.15 -17.53 3.99
N VAL A 64 -9.51 -16.44 4.43
CA VAL A 64 -8.46 -16.47 5.45
C VAL A 64 -8.96 -16.22 6.86
N VAL A 65 -9.97 -15.37 7.06
CA VAL A 65 -10.42 -14.97 8.40
C VAL A 65 -11.92 -15.14 8.60
N TRP A 66 -12.56 -16.10 7.92
CA TRP A 66 -14.03 -16.28 7.96
C TRP A 66 -14.62 -16.32 9.39
N PRO A 67 -14.00 -16.93 10.43
CA PRO A 67 -14.61 -16.91 11.77
C PRO A 67 -14.70 -15.49 12.35
N LEU A 68 -13.77 -14.62 11.97
CA LEU A 68 -13.68 -13.23 12.44
C LEU A 68 -14.61 -12.28 11.67
N ILE A 69 -15.19 -12.73 10.55
CA ILE A 69 -16.14 -11.95 9.75
C ILE A 69 -17.56 -12.52 9.89
N VAL A 70 -17.73 -13.83 9.72
CA VAL A 70 -19.04 -14.49 9.71
C VAL A 70 -19.67 -14.48 11.08
N VAL A 71 -18.91 -14.74 12.16
CA VAL A 71 -19.47 -14.81 13.52
C VAL A 71 -19.97 -13.45 14.01
N PRO A 72 -19.24 -12.32 13.85
CA PRO A 72 -19.79 -11.00 14.13
C PRO A 72 -21.00 -10.64 13.29
N LEU A 73 -21.01 -10.95 11.99
CA LEU A 73 -22.14 -10.61 11.13
C LEU A 73 -23.40 -11.43 11.49
N ALA A 74 -23.24 -12.69 11.91
CA ALA A 74 -24.33 -13.48 12.45
C ALA A 74 -24.95 -12.84 13.71
N ALA A 75 -24.17 -12.07 14.47
CA ALA A 75 -24.63 -11.33 15.64
C ALA A 75 -25.67 -10.23 15.32
N LEU A 76 -25.85 -9.85 14.04
CA LEU A 76 -26.97 -8.99 13.61
C LEU A 76 -28.34 -9.69 13.72
N TRP A 77 -28.35 -11.02 13.69
CA TRP A 77 -29.55 -11.86 13.62
C TRP A 77 -29.75 -12.72 14.87
N LEU A 78 -28.80 -12.66 15.81
CA LEU A 78 -28.83 -13.40 17.07
C LEU A 78 -29.22 -12.46 18.23
N PRO A 79 -29.82 -12.97 19.31
CA PRO A 79 -30.18 -12.19 20.50
C PRO A 79 -28.93 -11.91 21.37
N VAL A 80 -27.96 -11.19 20.80
CA VAL A 80 -26.69 -10.82 21.46
C VAL A 80 -26.78 -9.45 22.13
N GLU A 81 -25.73 -9.08 22.86
CA GLU A 81 -25.57 -7.77 23.47
C GLU A 81 -25.61 -6.65 22.42
N ALA A 82 -26.31 -5.56 22.70
CA ALA A 82 -26.47 -4.43 21.76
C ALA A 82 -25.12 -3.87 21.24
N GLY A 83 -24.05 -3.94 22.05
CA GLY A 83 -22.71 -3.54 21.64
C GLY A 83 -22.13 -4.37 20.49
N LEU A 84 -22.45 -5.67 20.42
CA LEU A 84 -22.03 -6.54 19.33
C LEU A 84 -22.80 -6.25 18.04
N SER A 85 -24.10 -5.94 18.13
CA SER A 85 -24.88 -5.52 16.96
C SER A 85 -24.33 -4.21 16.37
N VAL A 86 -23.90 -3.26 17.21
CA VAL A 86 -23.21 -2.04 16.75
C VAL A 86 -21.87 -2.38 16.11
N GLY A 87 -21.06 -3.24 16.73
CA GLY A 87 -19.79 -3.70 16.15
C GLY A 87 -19.96 -4.39 14.80
N ALA A 88 -21.01 -5.21 14.65
CA ALA A 88 -21.33 -5.89 13.40
C ALA A 88 -21.82 -4.91 12.32
N LEU A 89 -22.60 -3.89 12.68
CA LEU A 89 -22.96 -2.81 11.76
C LEU A 89 -21.72 -2.04 11.29
N LEU A 90 -20.80 -1.70 12.20
CA LEU A 90 -19.55 -1.04 11.84
C LEU A 90 -18.70 -1.92 10.91
N LEU A 91 -18.61 -3.23 11.17
CA LEU A 91 -17.93 -4.17 10.29
C LEU A 91 -18.57 -4.25 8.90
N LEU A 92 -19.90 -4.25 8.83
CA LEU A 92 -20.64 -4.23 7.56
C LEU A 92 -20.34 -2.95 6.78
N LEU A 93 -20.49 -1.78 7.41
CA LEU A 93 -20.20 -0.48 6.80
C LEU A 93 -18.74 -0.39 6.34
N HIS A 94 -17.81 -0.90 7.13
CA HIS A 94 -16.40 -0.96 6.77
C HIS A 94 -16.14 -1.89 5.61
N THR A 95 -16.79 -3.05 5.57
CA THR A 95 -16.68 -3.97 4.43
C THR A 95 -17.19 -3.33 3.15
N LEU A 96 -18.32 -2.62 3.20
CA LEU A 96 -18.82 -1.85 2.07
C LEU A 96 -17.82 -0.77 1.65
N TYR A 97 -17.20 -0.09 2.61
CA TYR A 97 -16.13 0.89 2.34
C TYR A 97 -14.91 0.23 1.67
N VAL A 98 -14.44 -0.93 2.17
CA VAL A 98 -13.31 -1.68 1.59
C VAL A 98 -13.59 -2.07 0.15
N VAL A 99 -14.81 -2.52 -0.14
CA VAL A 99 -15.26 -2.80 -1.51
C VAL A 99 -15.25 -1.50 -2.34
N ALA A 100 -15.83 -0.43 -1.79
CA ALA A 100 -15.95 0.86 -2.46
C ALA A 100 -14.59 1.46 -2.83
N VAL A 101 -13.54 1.30 -2.00
CA VAL A 101 -12.17 1.78 -2.30
C VAL A 101 -11.32 0.80 -3.10
N GLY A 102 -11.84 -0.40 -3.38
CA GLY A 102 -11.17 -1.41 -4.20
C GLY A 102 -10.06 -2.20 -3.50
N GLY A 103 -10.18 -2.40 -2.18
CA GLY A 103 -9.27 -3.23 -1.39
C GLY A 103 -7.88 -2.62 -1.16
N ASP A 104 -6.92 -3.49 -0.84
CA ASP A 104 -5.52 -3.10 -0.64
C ASP A 104 -4.57 -3.97 -1.46
N VAL A 105 -3.36 -3.44 -1.62
CA VAL A 105 -2.28 -4.08 -2.39
C VAL A 105 -1.41 -5.00 -1.54
N PHE A 106 -1.49 -4.86 -0.21
CA PHE A 106 -0.70 -5.63 0.74
C PHE A 106 -1.45 -6.87 1.21
N TRP A 107 -0.69 -7.94 1.42
CA TRP A 107 -1.13 -9.16 2.10
C TRP A 107 -1.47 -8.89 3.57
N GLY A 108 -2.06 -9.87 4.25
CA GLY A 108 -2.43 -9.79 5.66
C GLY A 108 -3.75 -9.10 5.96
N TYR A 109 -4.51 -8.72 4.92
CA TYR A 109 -5.86 -8.16 5.03
C TYR A 109 -5.99 -7.02 6.06
N ARG A 110 -4.95 -6.17 6.16
CA ARG A 110 -4.78 -5.20 7.25
C ARG A 110 -5.95 -4.22 7.41
N PHE A 111 -6.79 -4.05 6.40
CA PHE A 111 -8.03 -3.28 6.51
C PHE A 111 -8.98 -3.84 7.56
N TYR A 112 -8.89 -5.14 7.88
CA TYR A 112 -9.70 -5.80 8.90
C TYR A 112 -9.01 -5.93 10.26
N ALA A 113 -7.75 -5.51 10.39
CA ALA A 113 -6.99 -5.65 11.64
C ALA A 113 -7.70 -4.99 12.84
N ALA A 114 -8.30 -3.81 12.64
CA ALA A 114 -9.06 -3.09 13.67
C ALA A 114 -10.36 -3.79 14.10
N TYR A 115 -10.86 -4.75 13.30
CA TYR A 115 -12.10 -5.48 13.55
C TYR A 115 -11.87 -6.85 14.20
N LEU A 116 -10.61 -7.31 14.30
CA LEU A 116 -10.26 -8.55 14.99
C LEU A 116 -10.81 -8.61 16.44
N PRO A 117 -10.74 -7.54 17.25
CA PRO A 117 -11.31 -7.56 18.59
C PRO A 117 -12.83 -7.74 18.60
N ILE A 118 -13.55 -7.14 17.63
CA ILE A 118 -15.00 -7.31 17.48
C ILE A 118 -15.32 -8.77 17.09
N GLY A 119 -14.50 -9.33 16.18
CA GLY A 119 -14.44 -10.76 15.87
C GLY A 119 -14.40 -11.65 17.11
N ALA A 120 -13.39 -11.42 17.95
CA ALA A 120 -13.15 -12.18 19.16
C ALA A 120 -14.30 -12.04 20.18
N LEU A 121 -14.82 -10.82 20.38
CA LEU A 121 -15.93 -10.59 21.30
C LEU A 121 -17.23 -11.26 20.83
N ALA A 122 -17.50 -11.25 19.52
CA ALA A 122 -18.65 -11.96 18.96
C ALA A 122 -18.52 -13.48 19.16
N ALA A 123 -17.34 -14.05 18.89
CA ALA A 123 -17.07 -15.46 19.13
C ALA A 123 -17.24 -15.83 20.62
N ALA A 124 -16.72 -15.00 21.53
CA ALA A 124 -16.88 -15.20 22.97
C ALA A 124 -18.36 -15.15 23.39
N SER A 125 -19.15 -14.22 22.85
CA SER A 125 -20.58 -14.15 23.13
C SER A 125 -21.32 -15.38 22.62
N VAL A 126 -21.02 -15.88 21.42
CA VAL A 126 -21.61 -17.12 20.90
C VAL A 126 -21.30 -18.29 21.85
N ILE A 127 -20.03 -18.47 22.24
CA ILE A 127 -19.61 -19.56 23.15
C ILE A 127 -20.30 -19.45 24.51
N ARG A 128 -20.48 -18.23 25.03
CA ARG A 128 -21.16 -17.95 26.30
C ARG A 128 -22.62 -18.41 26.29
N HIS A 129 -23.30 -18.32 25.15
CA HIS A 129 -24.71 -18.68 24.98
C HIS A 129 -24.94 -20.12 24.50
N LEU A 130 -23.89 -20.91 24.25
CA LEU A 130 -24.06 -22.33 23.91
C LEU A 130 -24.81 -23.08 25.02
N PRO A 131 -25.77 -23.96 24.70
CA PRO A 131 -26.57 -24.72 25.67
C PRO A 131 -25.78 -25.92 26.22
N VAL A 132 -24.56 -25.67 26.69
CA VAL A 132 -23.61 -26.67 27.19
C VAL A 132 -23.04 -26.24 28.55
N GLY A 133 -22.53 -27.21 29.31
CA GLY A 133 -21.92 -26.95 30.62
C GLY A 133 -20.66 -26.08 30.56
N PRO A 134 -20.26 -25.43 31.68
CA PRO A 134 -19.16 -24.47 31.70
C PRO A 134 -17.82 -25.06 31.26
N ARG A 135 -17.53 -26.32 31.60
CA ARG A 135 -16.31 -27.03 31.16
C ARG A 135 -16.22 -27.13 29.64
N LEU A 136 -17.34 -27.44 28.97
CA LEU A 136 -17.38 -27.53 27.51
C LEU A 136 -17.26 -26.14 26.88
N ARG A 137 -17.85 -25.08 27.45
CA ARG A 137 -17.65 -23.70 26.97
C ARG A 137 -16.17 -23.28 27.03
N VAL A 138 -15.48 -23.59 28.13
CA VAL A 138 -14.03 -23.34 28.27
C VAL A 138 -13.25 -24.14 27.23
N ALA A 139 -13.59 -25.42 27.01
CA ALA A 139 -12.97 -26.23 25.97
C ALA A 139 -13.20 -25.65 24.55
N CYS A 140 -14.40 -25.17 24.24
CA CYS A 140 -14.70 -24.50 22.98
C CYS A 140 -13.91 -23.20 22.81
N ALA A 141 -13.78 -22.39 23.86
CA ALA A 141 -12.98 -21.17 23.84
C ALA A 141 -11.48 -21.47 23.64
N GLY A 142 -10.97 -22.48 24.36
CA GLY A 142 -9.59 -22.96 24.21
C GLY A 142 -9.32 -23.48 22.79
N LEU A 143 -10.23 -24.30 22.25
CA LEU A 143 -10.13 -24.80 20.88
C LEU A 143 -10.16 -23.66 19.86
N ALA A 144 -11.08 -22.71 20.01
CA ALA A 144 -11.15 -21.55 19.12
C ALA A 144 -9.85 -20.74 19.16
N LEU A 145 -9.26 -20.53 20.35
CA LEU A 145 -7.97 -19.85 20.49
C LEU A 145 -6.85 -20.63 19.80
N VAL A 146 -6.75 -21.95 20.04
CA VAL A 146 -5.72 -22.80 19.43
C VAL A 146 -5.82 -22.80 17.91
N VAL A 147 -7.03 -22.93 17.36
CA VAL A 147 -7.25 -22.88 15.91
C VAL A 147 -6.84 -21.52 15.33
N ASN A 148 -7.17 -20.41 16.00
CA ASN A 148 -6.77 -19.08 15.55
C ASN A 148 -5.25 -18.89 15.60
N LEU A 149 -4.58 -19.32 16.69
CA LEU A 149 -3.13 -19.22 16.82
C LEU A 149 -2.41 -20.09 15.79
N TRP A 150 -2.87 -21.33 15.59
CA TRP A 150 -2.35 -22.24 14.58
C TRP A 150 -2.50 -21.64 13.18
N TRP A 151 -3.66 -21.07 12.87
CA TRP A 151 -3.90 -20.41 11.59
C TRP A 151 -3.00 -19.18 11.38
N MET A 152 -2.86 -18.33 12.40
CA MET A 152 -1.97 -17.17 12.35
C MET A 152 -0.50 -17.58 12.15
N ALA A 153 -0.07 -18.69 12.74
CA ALA A 153 1.29 -19.20 12.62
C ALA A 153 1.58 -19.87 11.26
N THR A 154 0.56 -20.42 10.59
CA THR A 154 0.74 -21.24 9.39
C THR A 154 0.29 -20.54 8.10
N SER A 155 -0.54 -19.50 8.20
CA SER A 155 -1.07 -18.81 7.02
C SER A 155 -0.02 -17.89 6.40
N SER A 156 0.52 -18.31 5.26
CA SER A 156 1.43 -17.49 4.44
C SER A 156 0.81 -16.19 3.96
N GLN A 157 -0.52 -16.11 3.89
CA GLN A 157 -1.27 -14.91 3.53
C GLN A 157 -1.26 -13.84 4.63
N LEU A 158 -1.01 -14.23 5.88
CA LEU A 158 -0.84 -13.31 7.01
C LEU A 158 0.63 -12.89 7.23
N ASN A 159 1.57 -13.48 6.50
CA ASN A 159 2.98 -13.08 6.54
C ASN A 159 3.18 -11.74 5.83
N ILE A 160 3.43 -10.71 6.63
CA ILE A 160 3.77 -9.36 6.18
C ILE A 160 5.21 -9.37 5.68
N ASP A 161 5.38 -9.16 4.37
CA ASP A 161 6.70 -8.96 3.77
C ASP A 161 7.27 -7.60 4.21
N THR A 162 8.42 -7.63 4.89
CA THR A 162 9.14 -6.44 5.35
C THR A 162 10.40 -6.15 4.54
N GLY A 163 10.69 -6.94 3.50
CA GLY A 163 11.90 -6.84 2.70
C GLY A 163 12.05 -5.46 2.04
N VAL A 164 10.99 -4.96 1.40
CA VAL A 164 11.01 -3.62 0.77
C VAL A 164 11.33 -2.52 1.77
N SER A 165 10.73 -2.57 2.98
CA SER A 165 10.98 -1.58 4.02
C SER A 165 12.40 -1.69 4.59
N ARG A 166 12.89 -2.92 4.83
CA ARG A 166 14.24 -3.18 5.34
C ARG A 166 15.30 -2.70 4.36
N ASP A 167 15.22 -3.16 3.11
CA ASP A 167 16.13 -2.74 2.05
C ASP A 167 16.06 -1.23 1.83
N GLY A 168 14.86 -0.63 1.90
CA GLY A 168 14.70 0.81 1.75
C GLY A 168 15.33 1.63 2.89
N ILE A 169 15.31 1.13 4.14
CA ILE A 169 16.03 1.76 5.25
C ILE A 169 17.54 1.71 5.01
N GLU A 170 18.06 0.56 4.56
CA GLU A 170 19.49 0.38 4.31
C GLU A 170 19.97 1.24 3.12
N VAL A 171 19.23 1.24 2.01
CA VAL A 171 19.48 2.13 0.87
C VAL A 171 19.38 3.59 1.29
N GLY A 172 18.40 3.95 2.12
CA GLY A 172 18.26 5.32 2.63
C GLY A 172 19.44 5.77 3.48
N ARG A 173 19.93 4.93 4.40
CA ARG A 173 21.13 5.25 5.21
C ARG A 173 22.37 5.39 4.34
N TRP A 174 22.55 4.49 3.38
CA TRP A 174 23.65 4.59 2.43
C TRP A 174 23.57 5.90 1.63
N LEU A 175 22.38 6.30 1.17
CA LEU A 175 22.20 7.60 0.51
C LEU A 175 22.50 8.79 1.44
N ALA A 176 22.17 8.72 2.74
CA ALA A 176 22.53 9.78 3.69
C ALA A 176 24.04 9.99 3.81
N GLU A 177 24.82 8.92 3.63
CA GLU A 177 26.28 8.95 3.73
C GLU A 177 26.97 9.38 2.43
N HIS A 178 26.37 9.09 1.27
CA HIS A 178 27.03 9.23 -0.04
C HIS A 178 26.39 10.28 -0.96
N ALA A 179 25.20 10.78 -0.66
CA ALA A 179 24.56 11.85 -1.42
C ALA A 179 24.76 13.22 -0.74
N PRO A 180 24.81 14.32 -1.51
CA PRO A 180 24.71 15.65 -0.94
C PRO A 180 23.42 15.81 -0.11
N PRO A 181 23.47 16.47 1.05
CA PRO A 181 22.33 16.55 1.97
C PRO A 181 21.12 17.32 1.39
N ASP A 182 21.35 18.17 0.39
CA ASP A 182 20.33 18.93 -0.33
C ASP A 182 20.00 18.32 -1.71
N ALA A 183 20.41 17.07 -1.97
CA ALA A 183 20.05 16.32 -3.15
C ALA A 183 18.54 16.03 -3.21
N VAL A 184 18.02 15.94 -4.44
CA VAL A 184 16.62 15.61 -4.71
C VAL A 184 16.51 14.19 -5.24
N LEU A 185 15.79 13.33 -4.53
CA LEU A 185 15.50 11.96 -4.91
C LEU A 185 14.09 11.84 -5.49
N ALA A 186 13.91 11.17 -6.62
CA ALA A 186 12.62 10.69 -7.08
C ALA A 186 12.51 9.18 -6.85
N THR A 187 11.46 8.72 -6.16
CA THR A 187 11.27 7.29 -5.89
C THR A 187 9.80 6.90 -5.72
N ASN A 188 9.49 5.66 -6.08
CA ASN A 188 8.20 5.03 -5.79
C ASN A 188 8.10 4.60 -4.31
N ILE A 189 9.22 4.55 -3.57
CA ILE A 189 9.29 4.16 -2.15
C ILE A 189 9.32 5.40 -1.26
N ALA A 190 8.21 6.13 -1.24
CA ALA A 190 8.08 7.40 -0.53
C ALA A 190 8.03 7.30 1.02
N GLY A 191 8.42 6.15 1.58
CA GLY A 191 8.40 5.86 3.01
C GLY A 191 9.80 5.61 3.57
N SER A 192 10.28 4.37 3.49
CA SER A 192 11.52 3.93 4.14
C SER A 192 12.79 4.66 3.66
N ILE A 193 12.93 4.90 2.35
CA ILE A 193 14.12 5.56 1.80
C ILE A 193 14.19 7.03 2.25
N PRO A 194 13.14 7.87 2.07
CA PRO A 194 13.18 9.26 2.53
C PRO A 194 13.33 9.37 4.05
N TYR A 195 12.66 8.48 4.79
CA TYR A 195 12.75 8.45 6.25
C TYR A 195 14.19 8.22 6.74
N ALA A 196 14.91 7.28 6.13
CA ALA A 196 16.27 6.94 6.54
C ALA A 196 17.35 7.84 5.92
N SER A 197 17.11 8.40 4.73
CA SER A 197 18.08 9.26 4.03
C SER A 197 18.01 10.73 4.45
N GLY A 198 16.83 11.22 4.84
CA GLY A 198 16.59 12.65 5.07
C GLY A 198 16.55 13.50 3.80
N LEU A 199 16.70 12.89 2.61
CA LEU A 199 16.75 13.62 1.34
C LEU A 199 15.39 14.19 0.95
N ARG A 200 15.42 15.36 0.28
CA ARG A 200 14.23 15.94 -0.34
C ARG A 200 13.72 14.97 -1.41
N THR A 201 12.49 14.52 -1.28
CA THR A 201 11.95 13.44 -2.12
C THR A 201 10.74 13.85 -2.93
N ILE A 202 10.71 13.44 -4.20
CA ILE A 202 9.55 13.41 -5.10
C ILE A 202 8.98 12.00 -5.06
N ASP A 203 7.76 11.86 -4.54
CA ASP A 203 7.01 10.60 -4.58
C ASP A 203 6.39 10.41 -5.95
N THR A 204 6.95 9.48 -6.74
CA THR A 204 6.55 9.26 -8.13
C THR A 204 5.23 8.51 -8.30
N LEU A 205 4.62 8.02 -7.19
CA LEU A 205 3.28 7.41 -7.19
C LEU A 205 2.19 8.36 -6.69
N GLY A 206 2.56 9.50 -6.11
CA GLY A 206 1.63 10.56 -5.72
C GLY A 206 0.92 10.38 -4.38
N LEU A 207 1.37 9.49 -3.49
CA LEU A 207 0.84 9.43 -2.12
C LEU A 207 1.11 10.75 -1.37
N ASN A 208 2.27 11.35 -1.61
CA ASN A 208 2.72 12.62 -1.04
C ASN A 208 2.84 13.77 -2.08
N ASP A 209 2.68 13.49 -3.37
CA ASP A 209 2.73 14.51 -4.43
C ASP A 209 1.32 14.87 -4.93
N ARG A 210 0.92 16.14 -4.72
CA ARG A 210 -0.42 16.63 -5.07
C ARG A 210 -0.67 16.60 -6.57
N HIS A 211 0.32 16.92 -7.39
CA HIS A 211 0.16 16.97 -8.85
C HIS A 211 -0.15 15.57 -9.37
N ILE A 212 0.68 14.60 -9.02
CA ILE A 212 0.51 13.20 -9.44
C ILE A 212 -0.79 12.63 -8.87
N ALA A 213 -1.12 12.94 -7.61
CA ALA A 213 -2.37 12.48 -6.99
C ALA A 213 -3.63 12.87 -7.77
N HIS A 214 -3.62 14.04 -8.41
CA HIS A 214 -4.78 14.60 -9.11
C HIS A 214 -4.72 14.41 -10.63
N ARG A 215 -3.61 13.86 -11.16
CA ARG A 215 -3.53 13.49 -12.58
C ARG A 215 -4.65 12.50 -12.91
N ARG A 216 -5.35 12.77 -14.02
CA ARG A 216 -6.35 11.85 -14.56
C ARG A 216 -5.65 10.76 -15.37
N VAL A 217 -6.04 9.52 -15.12
CA VAL A 217 -5.55 8.34 -15.85
C VAL A 217 -6.78 7.58 -16.32
N GLU A 218 -6.89 7.35 -17.63
CA GLU A 218 -8.08 6.73 -18.25
C GLU A 218 -8.32 5.30 -17.76
N THR A 219 -7.25 4.58 -17.45
CA THR A 219 -7.28 3.19 -16.98
C THR A 219 -7.41 3.07 -15.46
N MET A 220 -7.78 4.15 -14.75
CA MET A 220 -7.84 4.15 -13.29
C MET A 220 -8.84 3.11 -12.76
N GLY A 221 -8.37 2.27 -11.85
CA GLY A 221 -9.11 1.16 -11.28
C GLY A 221 -8.92 -0.17 -12.02
N GLN A 222 -8.18 -0.22 -13.13
CA GLN A 222 -7.85 -1.47 -13.84
C GLN A 222 -6.53 -2.09 -13.35
N GLY A 223 -5.69 -1.30 -12.69
CA GLY A 223 -4.36 -1.70 -12.25
C GLY A 223 -4.26 -2.08 -10.78
N ARG A 224 -3.01 -2.13 -10.31
CA ARG A 224 -2.68 -2.44 -8.92
C ARG A 224 -2.99 -1.20 -8.05
N PRO A 225 -3.85 -1.31 -7.02
CA PRO A 225 -4.27 -0.13 -6.25
C PRO A 225 -3.08 0.66 -5.68
N GLY A 226 -3.10 1.97 -5.90
CA GLY A 226 -2.04 2.90 -5.48
C GLY A 226 -0.79 2.92 -6.36
N HIS A 227 -0.78 2.19 -7.49
CA HIS A 227 0.35 2.13 -8.43
C HIS A 227 -0.07 2.46 -9.87
N GLU A 228 -1.24 3.07 -10.05
CA GLU A 228 -1.85 3.34 -11.36
C GLU A 228 -1.54 4.75 -11.88
N LYS A 229 -1.01 5.61 -11.00
CA LYS A 229 -0.63 6.99 -11.33
C LYS A 229 0.89 7.14 -11.33
N GLY A 230 1.32 8.16 -12.05
CA GLY A 230 2.68 8.68 -12.16
C GLY A 230 2.63 9.92 -13.04
N ASP A 231 3.74 10.65 -13.19
CA ASP A 231 3.88 11.70 -14.21
C ASP A 231 5.36 11.90 -14.50
N GLY A 232 5.86 11.21 -15.52
CA GLY A 232 7.29 11.21 -15.83
C GLY A 232 7.80 12.57 -16.27
N ALA A 233 7.02 13.31 -17.05
CA ALA A 233 7.39 14.66 -17.52
C ALA A 233 7.49 15.64 -16.34
N TYR A 234 6.50 15.66 -15.46
CA TYR A 234 6.53 16.47 -14.24
C TYR A 234 7.72 16.11 -13.33
N VAL A 235 8.04 14.83 -13.18
CA VAL A 235 9.22 14.41 -12.40
C VAL A 235 10.51 14.89 -13.05
N LEU A 236 10.62 14.82 -14.39
CA LEU A 236 11.80 15.25 -15.12
C LEU A 236 12.02 16.77 -15.02
N ASP A 237 10.95 17.56 -15.15
CA ASP A 237 10.97 19.03 -15.03
C ASP A 237 11.47 19.51 -13.66
N ARG A 238 11.30 18.68 -12.63
CA ARG A 238 11.75 18.95 -11.26
C ARG A 238 13.24 18.64 -11.04
N ALA A 239 13.90 18.14 -12.08
CA ALA A 239 15.32 17.87 -12.17
C ALA A 239 15.93 17.13 -10.96
N PRO A 240 15.40 15.95 -10.56
CA PRO A 240 15.98 15.20 -9.45
C PRO A 240 17.43 14.81 -9.74
N ASP A 241 18.29 14.76 -8.73
CA ASP A 241 19.65 14.24 -8.86
C ASP A 241 19.64 12.73 -9.08
N TYR A 242 18.70 12.05 -8.43
CA TYR A 242 18.59 10.60 -8.46
C TYR A 242 17.17 10.12 -8.71
N VAL A 243 17.02 9.06 -9.50
CA VAL A 243 15.73 8.39 -9.72
C VAL A 243 15.83 6.89 -9.45
N LEU A 244 14.96 6.40 -8.56
CA LEU A 244 14.80 4.98 -8.24
C LEU A 244 13.47 4.47 -8.80
N PHE A 245 13.53 3.59 -9.80
CA PHE A 245 12.35 2.93 -10.35
C PHE A 245 11.89 1.73 -9.52
N ALA A 246 10.59 1.42 -9.59
CA ALA A 246 9.94 0.18 -9.18
C ALA A 246 10.01 -0.26 -7.70
N SER A 247 11.17 -0.24 -7.04
CA SER A 247 11.40 -0.88 -5.74
C SER A 247 12.43 -0.15 -4.89
N SER A 248 12.63 -0.63 -3.65
CA SER A 248 13.64 -0.09 -2.72
C SER A 248 15.07 -0.30 -3.21
N ARG A 249 15.31 -1.31 -4.05
CA ARG A 249 16.59 -1.57 -4.70
C ARG A 249 16.73 -0.87 -6.06
N GLY A 250 15.72 -0.08 -6.44
CA GLY A 250 15.59 0.43 -7.79
C GLY A 250 15.34 -0.68 -8.83
N ALA A 251 15.39 -0.32 -10.10
CA ALA A 251 15.32 -1.26 -11.21
C ALA A 251 15.95 -0.66 -12.48
N ARG A 252 16.49 -1.53 -13.34
CA ARG A 252 17.00 -1.15 -14.66
C ARG A 252 15.87 -0.75 -15.63
N LEU A 253 14.74 -1.42 -15.51
CA LEU A 253 13.58 -1.27 -16.38
C LEU A 253 12.41 -0.68 -15.60
N PRO A 254 11.56 0.12 -16.26
CA PRO A 254 10.39 0.72 -15.62
C PRO A 254 9.36 -0.33 -15.21
N LYS A 255 8.61 -0.05 -14.14
CA LYS A 255 7.49 -0.90 -13.69
C LYS A 255 6.17 -0.16 -13.61
N PHE A 256 6.21 1.11 -13.21
CA PHE A 256 5.02 1.93 -13.02
C PHE A 256 4.88 2.98 -14.12
N LEU A 257 3.69 3.57 -14.25
CA LEU A 257 3.37 4.53 -15.30
C LEU A 257 4.40 5.68 -15.39
N GLY A 258 4.74 6.30 -14.26
CA GLY A 258 5.72 7.39 -14.22
C GLY A 258 7.14 6.93 -14.60
N ASP A 259 7.53 5.72 -14.18
CA ASP A 259 8.82 5.13 -14.57
C ASP A 259 8.87 4.90 -16.08
N GLN A 260 7.78 4.39 -16.65
CA GLN A 260 7.68 4.11 -18.09
C GLN A 260 7.76 5.39 -18.91
N GLU A 261 7.03 6.44 -18.49
CA GLU A 261 7.08 7.75 -19.14
C GLU A 261 8.49 8.38 -19.09
N LEU A 262 9.21 8.23 -17.97
CA LEU A 262 10.61 8.64 -17.88
C LEU A 262 11.50 7.80 -18.81
N TYR A 263 11.34 6.48 -18.78
CA TYR A 263 12.15 5.57 -19.57
C TYR A 263 11.93 5.71 -21.09
N ASP A 264 10.74 6.11 -21.53
CA ASP A 264 10.46 6.36 -22.95
C ASP A 264 10.98 7.73 -23.42
N SER A 265 11.31 8.64 -22.50
CA SER A 265 11.78 9.99 -22.81
C SER A 265 13.23 10.02 -23.27
N ASP A 266 13.48 10.50 -24.49
CA ASP A 266 14.84 10.74 -24.98
C ASP A 266 15.59 11.77 -24.15
N GLU A 267 14.88 12.72 -23.55
CA GLU A 267 15.48 13.70 -22.65
C GLU A 267 16.02 13.04 -21.39
N PHE A 268 15.26 12.12 -20.79
CA PHE A 268 15.74 11.39 -19.62
C PHE A 268 17.06 10.65 -19.90
N HIS A 269 17.18 9.95 -21.03
CA HIS A 269 18.41 9.24 -21.40
C HIS A 269 19.57 10.16 -21.81
N ARG A 270 19.30 11.42 -22.18
CA ARG A 270 20.33 12.45 -22.34
C ARG A 270 20.84 12.97 -21.00
N LEU A 271 19.98 13.03 -19.99
CA LEU A 271 20.27 13.66 -18.70
C LEU A 271 20.73 12.68 -17.61
N TYR A 272 20.45 11.38 -17.72
CA TYR A 272 20.73 10.39 -16.67
C TYR A 272 21.49 9.17 -17.20
N ASP A 273 22.34 8.63 -16.34
CA ASP A 273 22.99 7.33 -16.52
C ASP A 273 22.52 6.35 -15.44
N LEU A 274 22.39 5.06 -15.80
CA LEU A 274 22.02 4.03 -14.84
C LEU A 274 23.26 3.51 -14.13
N HIS A 275 23.31 3.67 -12.82
CA HIS A 275 24.40 3.19 -11.97
C HIS A 275 23.95 2.00 -11.13
N ALA A 276 24.88 1.11 -10.81
CA ALA A 276 24.69 0.10 -9.76
C ALA A 276 25.74 0.24 -8.67
N TYR A 277 25.32 0.08 -7.42
CA TYR A 277 26.19 0.08 -6.24
C TYR A 277 25.89 -1.14 -5.38
N ASP A 278 26.95 -1.81 -4.93
CA ASP A 278 26.86 -2.87 -3.92
C ASP A 278 27.01 -2.21 -2.54
N ILE A 279 25.89 -2.09 -1.82
CA ILE A 279 25.86 -1.42 -0.51
C ILE A 279 26.33 -2.37 0.59
N ARG A 280 26.05 -3.67 0.42
CA ARG A 280 26.58 -4.78 1.23
C ARG A 280 26.32 -6.12 0.52
N ASP A 281 26.82 -7.20 1.10
CA ASP A 281 26.55 -8.55 0.62
C ASP A 281 25.05 -8.82 0.46
N GLY A 282 24.66 -9.18 -0.76
CA GLY A 282 23.28 -9.48 -1.16
C GLY A 282 22.38 -8.26 -1.40
N LEU A 283 22.90 -7.03 -1.31
CA LEU A 283 22.14 -5.80 -1.58
C LEU A 283 22.84 -4.90 -2.61
N ARG A 284 22.36 -5.00 -3.85
CA ARG A 284 22.68 -4.08 -4.95
C ARG A 284 21.54 -3.10 -5.16
N VAL A 285 21.87 -1.82 -5.30
CA VAL A 285 20.93 -0.77 -5.71
C VAL A 285 21.18 -0.36 -7.16
N TRP A 286 20.10 -0.17 -7.93
CA TRP A 286 20.11 0.38 -9.28
C TRP A 286 19.51 1.77 -9.24
N ILE A 287 20.28 2.79 -9.59
CA ILE A 287 19.85 4.17 -9.44
C ILE A 287 20.24 4.98 -10.68
N TRP A 288 19.30 5.76 -11.19
CA TRP A 288 19.58 6.68 -12.28
C TRP A 288 20.17 7.95 -11.69
N VAL A 289 21.39 8.28 -12.09
CA VAL A 289 22.12 9.45 -11.60
C VAL A 289 22.15 10.50 -12.70
N ARG A 290 21.74 11.73 -12.37
CA ARG A 290 21.80 12.85 -13.29
C ARG A 290 23.26 13.13 -13.64
N ARG A 291 23.53 13.27 -14.93
CA ARG A 291 24.86 13.57 -15.47
C ARG A 291 25.38 14.91 -14.98
N ALA A 292 26.68 15.00 -14.74
CA ALA A 292 27.33 16.24 -14.30
C ALA A 292 27.17 17.37 -15.33
N GLU A 293 27.21 17.04 -16.63
CA GLU A 293 26.99 18.01 -17.72
C GLU A 293 25.56 18.59 -17.73
N ALA A 294 24.62 17.87 -17.10
CA ALA A 294 23.23 18.27 -16.91
C ALA A 294 22.97 18.93 -15.54
N GLY A 295 24.04 19.31 -14.82
CA GLY A 295 23.97 19.90 -13.47
C GLY A 295 23.69 18.89 -12.36
N GLY A 296 23.83 17.60 -12.64
CA GLY A 296 23.62 16.54 -11.66
C GLY A 296 24.76 16.41 -10.66
N ARG A 297 24.43 15.96 -9.45
CA ARG A 297 25.40 15.67 -8.39
C ARG A 297 25.58 14.17 -8.26
N GLY A 298 26.83 13.71 -8.43
CA GLY A 298 27.18 12.30 -8.26
C GLY A 298 26.98 11.82 -6.81
N LEU A 299 27.12 10.51 -6.62
CA LEU A 299 27.22 9.90 -5.28
C LEU A 299 28.70 9.73 -4.96
N ASP A 300 29.11 9.95 -3.71
CA ASP A 300 30.47 9.76 -3.21
C ASP A 300 30.82 8.27 -3.03
N ALA A 301 30.55 7.48 -4.06
CA ALA A 301 30.80 6.05 -4.12
C ALA A 301 31.20 5.64 -5.53
N THR A 302 32.02 4.60 -5.64
CA THR A 302 32.37 4.03 -6.94
C THR A 302 31.29 3.04 -7.38
N PRO A 303 30.61 3.27 -8.52
CA PRO A 303 29.64 2.32 -9.03
C PRO A 303 30.33 1.05 -9.54
N VAL A 304 29.73 -0.11 -9.27
CA VAL A 304 30.19 -1.40 -9.81
C VAL A 304 29.78 -1.57 -11.28
N PHE A 305 28.85 -0.75 -11.74
CA PHE A 305 28.34 -0.76 -13.11
C PHE A 305 27.79 0.62 -13.48
N ILE A 306 28.06 1.08 -14.71
CA ILE A 306 27.46 2.27 -15.30
C ILE A 306 26.98 1.89 -16.70
N LEU A 307 25.73 2.22 -17.02
CA LEU A 307 25.17 2.05 -18.35
C LEU A 307 24.63 3.37 -18.88
N ARG A 308 25.23 3.81 -19.99
CA ARG A 308 24.78 4.96 -20.78
C ARG A 308 23.76 4.50 -21.81
N ASP A 309 22.52 4.99 -21.69
CA ASP A 309 21.37 4.67 -22.56
C ASP A 309 21.07 3.15 -22.68
N PRO A 310 20.36 2.56 -21.71
CA PRO A 310 20.02 1.15 -21.72
C PRO A 310 19.13 0.70 -22.89
N ARG A 311 18.51 1.64 -23.63
CA ARG A 311 17.68 1.30 -24.80
C ARG A 311 18.51 0.83 -25.99
N ARG A 312 19.80 1.17 -26.02
CA ARG A 312 20.72 0.76 -27.10
C ARG A 312 21.31 -0.63 -26.90
N GLU A 313 21.51 -1.07 -25.65
CA GLU A 313 21.95 -2.45 -25.37
C GLU A 313 20.87 -3.49 -25.68
N THR A 314 19.59 -3.17 -25.47
CA THR A 314 18.50 -4.14 -25.73
C THR A 314 18.20 -4.36 -27.22
N SER A 315 18.64 -3.45 -28.11
CA SER A 315 18.61 -3.69 -29.56
C SER A 315 19.69 -4.66 -30.05
N GLU A 316 20.76 -4.87 -29.28
CA GLU A 316 21.83 -5.82 -29.57
C GLU A 316 21.79 -7.00 -28.59
N GLY A 317 20.77 -7.85 -28.73
CA GLY A 317 20.81 -9.23 -28.23
C GLY A 317 20.60 -9.45 -26.73
N GLN A 318 19.34 -9.44 -26.28
CA GLN A 318 18.89 -10.32 -25.18
C GLN A 318 17.49 -10.88 -25.46
N PRO A 319 17.32 -12.20 -25.62
CA PRO A 319 15.99 -12.81 -25.72
C PRO A 319 15.45 -13.04 -24.30
N GLY A 320 14.45 -12.27 -23.86
CA GLY A 320 13.73 -12.65 -22.63
C GLY A 320 12.83 -11.61 -21.97
N ALA A 321 12.99 -10.30 -22.22
CA ALA A 321 12.10 -9.31 -21.63
C ALA A 321 10.92 -9.04 -22.58
N ARG A 322 9.77 -9.69 -22.34
CA ARG A 322 8.52 -9.29 -23.00
C ARG A 322 8.18 -7.86 -22.54
N PRO A 323 8.05 -6.87 -23.44
CA PRO A 323 7.47 -5.59 -23.08
C PRO A 323 6.06 -5.84 -22.55
N LEU A 324 5.67 -5.13 -21.49
CA LEU A 324 4.28 -5.13 -21.04
C LEU A 324 3.39 -4.76 -22.23
N PRO A 325 2.25 -5.45 -22.39
CA PRO A 325 1.49 -5.33 -23.61
C PRO A 325 0.93 -3.90 -23.73
N ARG A 326 0.97 -3.36 -24.96
CA ARG A 326 0.52 -1.99 -25.27
C ARG A 326 -0.93 -1.79 -24.81
N ARG A 327 -1.26 -0.53 -24.47
CA ARG A 327 -2.57 -0.03 -23.98
C ARG A 327 -3.75 -0.93 -24.41
N GLY A 328 -4.46 -1.50 -23.43
CA GLY A 328 -5.71 -2.25 -23.63
C GLY A 328 -5.65 -3.74 -23.27
N SER A 329 -4.57 -4.22 -22.66
CA SER A 329 -4.42 -5.62 -22.24
C SER A 329 -4.26 -5.68 -20.71
N ALA A 330 -5.03 -6.57 -20.09
CA ALA A 330 -5.01 -6.79 -18.65
C ALA A 330 -3.58 -7.06 -18.17
N LEU A 331 -3.18 -6.38 -17.09
CA LEU A 331 -1.93 -6.67 -16.41
C LEU A 331 -1.89 -8.15 -16.01
N PRO A 332 -0.75 -8.85 -16.19
CA PRO A 332 -0.63 -10.21 -15.70
C PRO A 332 -0.88 -10.25 -14.19
N ALA A 333 -1.53 -11.32 -13.73
CA ALA A 333 -1.74 -11.60 -12.32
C ALA A 333 -0.40 -11.49 -11.56
N PRO A 334 -0.41 -11.08 -10.27
CA PRO A 334 0.81 -11.06 -9.48
C PRO A 334 1.47 -12.44 -9.54
N GLU A 335 2.78 -12.46 -9.85
CA GLU A 335 3.55 -13.70 -9.84
C GLU A 335 3.36 -14.41 -8.49
N PRO A 336 3.07 -15.73 -8.50
CA PRO A 336 3.05 -16.51 -7.27
C PRO A 336 4.43 -16.41 -6.61
N ARG A 337 4.47 -16.38 -5.26
CA ARG A 337 5.73 -16.39 -4.53
C ARG A 337 6.58 -17.57 -5.01
N PRO A 338 7.91 -17.42 -5.15
CA PRO A 338 8.78 -18.59 -5.26
C PRO A 338 8.51 -19.48 -4.04
N GLU A 339 8.30 -20.78 -4.29
CA GLU A 339 8.13 -21.75 -3.23
C GLU A 339 9.32 -21.67 -2.26
N PRO A 340 9.09 -21.80 -0.94
CA PRO A 340 10.20 -21.90 0.00
C PRO A 340 11.09 -23.10 -0.41
N PRO A 341 12.42 -23.01 -0.22
CA PRO A 341 13.29 -24.13 -0.51
C PRO A 341 12.80 -25.37 0.23
N THR A 342 12.55 -26.42 -0.52
CA THR A 342 12.35 -27.77 0.00
C THR A 342 13.70 -28.25 0.50
N ASP A 343 13.87 -28.27 1.82
CA ASP A 343 14.87 -29.11 2.47
C ASP A 343 14.25 -30.48 2.78
#